data_AF-A0A1I5E1X4-F1
#
_entry.id   AF-A0A1I5E1X4-F1
#
_cell.length_a   1.000
_cell.length_b   1.000
_cell.length_c   1.000
_cell.angle_alpha   90.00
_cell.angle_beta   90.00
_cell.angle_gamma   90.00
#
_symmetry.space_group_name_H-M   'P 1'
#
loop_
_entity.id
_entity.type
_entity.pdbx_description
1 polymer ?
#
loop_
_entity_poly.entity_id
_entity_poly.type
_entity_poly.pdbx_seq_one_letter_code
_entity_poly.pdbx_strand_id
1 'polypeptide(L)'
;MPVLAVFDAQASWSDTHVCDGWITDRLAAQGVRWGREDAPAPLAGEEVRVLGQAGLFYVPEGEGYLGLLLEAGEWVALPVGWARVFFDDGEGADDALPHAALPGFEAFVEEVLSLTGNDADEG
;
A
#
# COMPACT_ATOMS: atom_id res chain seq x y z
N MET A 1 10.30 5.24 -0.38
CA MET A 1 10.74 3.83 -0.44
C MET A 1 9.47 3.01 -0.31
N PRO A 2 9.00 2.41 -1.42
CA PRO A 2 7.77 1.64 -1.40
C PRO A 2 7.97 0.38 -0.56
N VAL A 3 6.92 -0.03 0.14
CA VAL A 3 6.85 -1.33 0.79
C VAL A 3 5.59 -2.02 0.32
N LEU A 4 5.70 -3.29 -0.07
CA LEU A 4 4.55 -4.13 -0.38
C LEU A 4 4.51 -5.31 0.59
N ALA A 5 3.42 -5.40 1.35
CA ALA A 5 3.11 -6.55 2.18
C ALA A 5 2.05 -7.43 1.50
N VAL A 6 2.13 -8.73 1.71
CA VAL A 6 1.17 -9.71 1.22
C VAL A 6 0.35 -10.24 2.37
N PHE A 7 -0.97 -10.22 2.23
CA PHE A 7 -1.92 -10.76 3.20
C PHE A 7 -2.72 -11.91 2.59
N ASP A 8 -2.87 -12.98 3.35
CA ASP A 8 -3.68 -14.14 2.94
C ASP A 8 -5.19 -13.85 3.03
N ALA A 9 -6.01 -14.87 2.75
CA ALA A 9 -7.47 -14.77 2.80
C ALA A 9 -8.05 -14.48 4.20
N GLN A 10 -7.24 -14.65 5.25
CA GLN A 10 -7.59 -14.37 6.64
C GLN A 10 -7.03 -13.00 7.10
N ALA A 11 -6.50 -12.20 6.18
CA ALA A 11 -5.78 -10.97 6.44
C ALA A 11 -4.54 -11.17 7.33
N SER A 12 -3.91 -12.34 7.26
CA SER A 12 -2.65 -12.62 7.96
C SER A 12 -1.47 -12.19 7.10
N TRP A 13 -0.56 -11.42 7.70
CA TRP A 13 0.69 -10.99 7.06
C TRP A 13 1.54 -12.20 6.70
N SER A 14 1.83 -12.36 5.41
CA SER A 14 2.54 -13.54 4.88
C SER A 14 3.93 -13.22 4.34
N ASP A 15 4.14 -12.05 3.74
CA ASP A 15 5.43 -11.65 3.16
C ASP A 15 5.59 -10.12 3.08
N THR A 16 6.83 -9.64 2.93
CA THR A 16 7.19 -8.21 2.82
C THR A 16 8.26 -8.01 1.75
N HIS A 17 8.02 -7.04 0.86
CA HIS A 17 8.90 -6.72 -0.25
C HIS A 17 9.20 -5.22 -0.32
N VAL A 18 10.47 -4.87 -0.57
CA VAL A 18 10.96 -3.48 -0.68
C VAL A 18 11.65 -3.20 -2.02
N CYS A 19 11.62 -4.15 -2.95
CA CYS A 19 12.29 -4.05 -4.25
C CYS A 19 11.35 -3.47 -5.31
N ASP A 20 11.61 -2.23 -5.75
CA ASP A 20 10.81 -1.47 -6.71
C ASP A 20 10.39 -2.30 -7.94
N GLY A 21 11.32 -3.04 -8.56
CA GLY A 21 11.04 -3.83 -9.76
C GLY A 21 10.03 -4.96 -9.54
N TRP A 22 10.15 -5.67 -8.41
CA TRP A 22 9.23 -6.76 -8.08
C TRP A 22 7.87 -6.21 -7.67
N ILE A 23 7.85 -5.14 -6.87
CA ILE A 23 6.61 -4.45 -6.46
C ILE A 23 5.84 -3.96 -7.70
N THR A 24 6.55 -3.40 -8.68
CA THR A 24 5.96 -2.94 -9.95
C THR A 24 5.30 -4.09 -10.72
N ASP A 25 6.00 -5.20 -10.91
CA ASP A 25 5.45 -6.36 -11.64
C ASP A 25 4.23 -6.94 -10.92
N ARG A 26 4.32 -7.07 -9.59
CA ARG A 26 3.23 -7.61 -8.77
C ARG A 26 1.98 -6.74 -8.80
N LEU A 27 2.13 -5.42 -8.66
CA LEU A 27 1.02 -4.47 -8.69
C LEU A 27 0.41 -4.30 -10.08
N ALA A 28 1.22 -4.38 -11.14
CA ALA A 28 0.73 -4.31 -12.52
C ALA A 28 -0.29 -5.43 -12.82
N ALA A 29 -0.13 -6.61 -12.22
CA ALA A 29 -1.10 -7.70 -12.32
C ALA A 29 -2.48 -7.35 -11.74
N GLN A 30 -2.55 -6.37 -10.83
CA GLN A 30 -3.79 -5.84 -10.24
C GLN A 30 -4.28 -4.55 -10.92
N GLY A 31 -3.65 -4.12 -12.01
CA GLY A 31 -3.94 -2.84 -12.66
C GLY A 31 -3.48 -1.62 -11.84
N VAL A 32 -2.58 -1.83 -10.88
CA VAL A 32 -2.03 -0.77 -10.04
C VAL A 32 -0.68 -0.33 -10.59
N ARG A 33 -0.52 0.99 -10.68
CA ARG A 33 0.76 1.62 -11.06
C ARG A 33 1.16 2.57 -9.95
N TRP A 34 2.45 2.74 -9.77
CA TRP A 34 3.00 3.65 -8.77
C TRP A 34 4.32 4.20 -9.29
N GLY A 35 4.79 5.27 -8.65
CA GLY A 35 6.10 5.80 -8.97
C GLY A 35 6.44 7.02 -8.14
N ARG A 36 7.59 7.58 -8.47
CA ARG A 36 8.11 8.83 -7.92
C ARG A 36 8.04 9.90 -9.01
N GLU A 37 8.23 11.16 -8.63
CA GLU A 37 8.35 12.29 -9.56
C GLU A 37 7.03 12.64 -10.28
N ASP A 38 7.05 12.90 -11.58
CA ASP A 38 5.89 13.34 -12.35
C ASP A 38 4.84 12.23 -12.47
N ALA A 39 3.67 12.48 -11.89
CA ALA A 39 2.55 11.57 -12.02
C ALA A 39 2.05 11.52 -13.47
N PRO A 40 1.79 10.32 -14.01
CA PRO A 40 1.26 10.18 -15.36
C PRO A 40 -0.19 10.66 -15.43
N ALA A 41 -0.66 10.93 -16.65
CA ALA A 41 -2.09 11.11 -16.88
C ALA A 41 -2.85 9.81 -16.49
N PRO A 42 -4.05 9.93 -15.90
CA PRO A 42 -4.90 8.77 -15.61
C PRO A 42 -5.31 8.07 -16.91
N LEU A 43 -5.31 6.73 -16.89
CA LEU A 43 -5.94 5.94 -17.96
C LEU A 43 -7.46 5.84 -17.71
N ALA A 44 -8.19 5.36 -18.72
CA ALA A 44 -9.64 5.21 -18.59
C ALA A 44 -10.00 4.23 -17.46
N GLY A 45 -10.80 4.70 -16.50
CA GLY A 45 -11.22 3.89 -15.34
C GLY A 45 -10.21 3.87 -14.19
N GLU A 46 -9.14 4.66 -14.27
CA GLU A 46 -8.18 4.85 -13.17
C GLU A 46 -8.37 6.22 -12.49
N GLU A 47 -8.00 6.25 -11.22
CA GLU A 47 -7.72 7.46 -10.47
C GLU A 47 -6.21 7.53 -10.19
N VAL A 48 -5.60 8.70 -10.45
CA VAL A 48 -4.20 8.98 -10.12
C VAL A 48 -4.17 9.92 -8.93
N ARG A 49 -3.44 9.54 -7.88
CA ARG A 49 -3.25 10.34 -6.67
C ARG A 49 -1.76 10.63 -6.48
N VAL A 50 -1.42 11.91 -6.38
CA VAL A 50 -0.11 12.38 -5.90
C VAL A 50 -0.22 12.56 -4.40
N LEU A 51 0.70 11.97 -3.65
CA LEU A 51 0.62 11.92 -2.21
C LEU A 51 1.30 13.13 -1.57
N GLY A 52 0.55 13.91 -0.80
CA GLY A 52 1.10 14.99 0.02
C GLY A 52 1.68 14.52 1.36
N GLN A 53 1.35 13.30 1.77
CA GLN A 53 1.77 12.61 2.98
C GLN A 53 1.89 11.10 2.70
N ALA A 54 2.44 10.33 3.63
CA ALA A 54 2.50 8.88 3.45
C ALA A 54 1.09 8.26 3.41
N GLY A 55 0.92 7.23 2.57
CA GLY A 55 -0.35 6.55 2.35
C GLY A 55 -0.17 5.05 2.23
N LEU A 56 -1.09 4.31 2.85
CA LEU A 56 -1.20 2.86 2.80
C LEU A 56 -2.43 2.47 1.97
N PHE A 57 -2.21 1.66 0.94
CA PHE A 57 -3.21 1.23 -0.03
C PHE A 57 -3.39 -0.29 0.05
N TYR A 58 -4.60 -0.75 0.35
CA TYR A 58 -4.94 -2.17 0.27
C TYR A 58 -5.67 -2.47 -1.02
N VAL A 59 -5.11 -3.41 -1.78
CA VAL A 59 -5.60 -3.84 -3.09
C VAL A 59 -5.96 -5.33 -2.99
N PRO A 60 -7.16 -5.76 -3.42
CA PRO A 60 -7.52 -7.17 -3.39
C PRO A 60 -6.62 -7.98 -4.35
N GLU A 61 -6.20 -9.17 -3.92
CA GLU A 61 -5.44 -10.11 -4.73
C GLU A 61 -5.95 -11.53 -4.48
N GLY A 62 -6.64 -12.11 -5.47
CA GLY A 62 -7.24 -13.43 -5.31
C GLY A 62 -8.22 -13.43 -4.13
N GLU A 63 -7.94 -14.26 -3.11
CA GLU A 63 -8.72 -14.30 -1.86
C GLU A 63 -8.14 -13.38 -0.76
N GLY A 64 -6.94 -12.84 -0.94
CA GLY A 64 -6.23 -12.00 0.02
C GLY A 64 -6.05 -10.55 -0.43
N TYR A 65 -4.99 -9.90 0.07
CA TYR A 65 -4.72 -8.49 -0.18
C TYR A 65 -3.23 -8.19 -0.35
N LEU A 66 -2.93 -7.13 -1.09
CA LEU A 66 -1.64 -6.46 -1.11
C LEU A 66 -1.74 -5.14 -0.34
N GLY A 67 -0.85 -4.92 0.61
CA GLY A 67 -0.69 -3.64 1.32
C GLY A 67 0.49 -2.87 0.78
N LEU A 68 0.24 -1.77 0.07
CA LEU A 68 1.25 -0.89 -0.52
C LEU A 68 1.40 0.38 0.33
N LEU A 69 2.57 0.56 0.93
CA LEU A 69 2.95 1.80 1.61
C LEU A 69 3.79 2.68 0.68
N LEU A 70 3.36 3.93 0.52
CA LEU A 70 4.03 4.97 -0.26
C LEU A 70 4.26 6.22 0.60
N GLU A 71 5.34 6.94 0.32
CA GLU A 71 5.73 8.16 1.00
C GLU A 71 5.17 9.42 0.33
N ALA A 72 5.28 10.56 1.03
CA ALA A 72 4.99 11.87 0.45
C ALA A 72 5.84 12.14 -0.80
N GLY A 73 5.22 12.71 -1.84
CA GLY A 73 5.85 12.97 -3.13
C GLY A 73 5.85 11.78 -4.09
N GLU A 74 5.41 10.60 -3.63
CA GLU A 74 5.13 9.46 -4.51
C GLU A 74 3.70 9.55 -5.07
N TRP A 75 3.40 8.78 -6.09
CA TRP A 75 2.07 8.73 -6.69
C TRP A 75 1.61 7.28 -6.90
N VAL A 76 0.30 7.10 -6.93
CA VAL A 76 -0.36 5.83 -7.24
C VAL A 76 -1.48 6.03 -8.25
N ALA A 77 -1.60 5.10 -9.19
CA ALA A 77 -2.73 4.99 -10.10
C ALA A 77 -3.45 3.67 -9.82
N LEU A 78 -4.75 3.75 -9.57
CA LEU A 78 -5.58 2.62 -9.12
C LEU A 78 -6.84 2.59 -9.96
N PRO A 79 -7.45 1.42 -10.22
CA PRO A 79 -8.81 1.38 -10.75
C PRO A 79 -9.77 2.06 -9.76
N VAL A 80 -10.73 2.82 -10.27
CA VAL A 80 -11.67 3.60 -9.43
C VAL A 80 -12.42 2.67 -8.47
N GLY A 81 -12.37 2.99 -7.17
CA GLY A 81 -13.06 2.24 -6.12
C GLY A 81 -12.47 0.87 -5.79
N TRP A 82 -11.23 0.59 -6.24
CA TRP A 82 -10.60 -0.72 -6.13
C TRP A 82 -9.75 -0.91 -4.87
N ALA A 83 -9.32 0.17 -4.23
CA ALA A 83 -8.42 0.12 -3.09
C ALA A 83 -9.00 0.80 -1.86
N ARG A 84 -8.70 0.25 -0.68
CA ARG A 84 -8.84 0.95 0.59
C ARG A 84 -7.59 1.79 0.84
N VAL A 85 -7.74 2.99 1.38
CA VAL A 85 -6.64 3.91 1.64
C VAL A 85 -6.62 4.31 3.12
N PHE A 86 -5.45 4.40 3.72
CA PHE A 86 -5.21 5.03 5.01
C PHE A 86 -4.05 6.01 4.87
N PHE A 87 -4.15 7.17 5.50
CA PHE A 87 -3.04 8.13 5.57
C PHE A 87 -2.45 8.16 6.98
N ASP A 88 -1.23 8.68 7.09
CA ASP A 88 -0.50 8.83 8.36
C ASP A 88 -1.30 9.61 9.41
N ASP A 89 -2.12 10.60 9.00
CA ASP A 89 -2.97 11.34 9.93
C ASP A 89 -4.24 10.59 10.40
N GLY A 90 -4.47 9.37 9.89
CA GLY A 90 -5.62 8.53 10.24
C GLY A 90 -6.91 8.87 9.50
N GLU A 91 -6.96 9.94 8.70
CA GLU A 91 -8.05 10.23 7.78
C GLU A 91 -8.04 9.28 6.56
N GLY A 92 -9.21 8.91 6.04
CA GLY A 92 -9.35 8.34 4.69
C GLY A 92 -9.79 6.88 4.56
N ALA A 93 -10.15 6.18 5.65
CA ALA A 93 -10.68 4.83 5.54
C ALA A 93 -12.00 4.81 4.75
N ASP A 94 -11.97 4.32 3.51
CA ASP A 94 -13.19 4.10 2.71
C ASP A 94 -14.02 2.98 3.35
N ASP A 95 -15.32 3.21 3.54
CA ASP A 95 -16.25 2.36 4.32
C ASP A 95 -16.65 1.06 3.57
N ALA A 96 -16.07 0.78 2.41
CA ALA A 96 -16.64 -0.16 1.44
C ALA A 96 -16.39 -1.66 1.66
N LEU A 97 -15.72 -2.15 2.72
CA LEU A 97 -15.44 -3.58 2.93
C LEU A 97 -15.33 -3.94 4.43
N PRO A 98 -15.58 -5.18 4.88
CA PRO A 98 -15.56 -5.55 6.30
C PRO A 98 -14.21 -5.22 6.95
N HIS A 99 -14.24 -4.23 7.86
CA HIS A 99 -13.05 -3.48 8.32
C HIS A 99 -12.10 -4.19 9.28
N ALA A 100 -12.46 -5.32 9.88
CA ALA A 100 -11.86 -5.70 11.16
C ALA A 100 -10.47 -6.37 11.11
N ALA A 101 -9.99 -6.83 9.95
CA ALA A 101 -8.89 -7.80 9.93
C ALA A 101 -7.52 -7.27 9.41
N LEU A 102 -7.50 -6.17 8.64
CA LEU A 102 -6.25 -5.60 8.11
C LEU A 102 -5.70 -4.51 9.05
N PRO A 103 -4.36 -4.40 9.21
CA PRO A 103 -3.78 -3.37 10.06
C PRO A 103 -4.03 -1.97 9.52
N GLY A 104 -4.25 -1.00 10.41
CA GLY A 104 -4.25 0.41 10.08
C GLY A 104 -2.84 0.91 9.74
N PHE A 105 -2.71 2.19 9.39
CA PHE A 105 -1.44 2.80 8.98
C PHE A 105 -0.32 2.60 10.02
N GLU A 106 -0.54 3.02 11.27
CA GLU A 106 0.48 2.94 12.32
C GLU A 106 0.93 1.50 12.59
N ALA A 107 -0.03 0.58 12.75
CA ALA A 107 0.26 -0.83 12.99
C ALA A 107 1.00 -1.50 11.82
N PHE A 108 0.69 -1.10 10.58
CA PHE A 108 1.41 -1.58 9.40
C PHE A 108 2.87 -1.10 9.40
N VAL A 109 3.09 0.19 9.65
CA VAL A 109 4.44 0.77 9.68
C VAL A 109 5.28 0.15 10.80
N GLU A 110 4.70 -0.05 11.98
CA GLU A 110 5.37 -0.71 13.10
C GLU A 110 5.86 -2.12 12.71
N GLU A 111 5.00 -2.92 12.08
CA GLU A 111 5.35 -4.27 11.62
C GLU A 111 6.44 -4.25 10.53
N VAL A 112 6.35 -3.33 9.56
CA VAL A 112 7.40 -3.15 8.54
C VAL A 112 8.74 -2.84 9.19
N LEU A 113 8.78 -1.92 10.16
CA LEU A 113 10.01 -1.52 10.83
C LEU A 113 10.62 -2.67 11.63
N SER A 114 9.79 -3.51 12.26
CA SER A 114 10.22 -4.73 12.96
C SER A 114 10.83 -5.75 11.98
N LEU A 115 10.16 -6.01 10.85
CA LEU A 115 10.59 -7.01 9.86
C LEU A 115 11.81 -6.57 9.03
N THR A 116 11.94 -5.27 8.76
CA THR A 116 13.04 -4.74 7.94
C THR A 116 14.29 -4.38 8.76
N GLY A 117 14.24 -4.59 10.08
CA GLY A 117 15.40 -4.44 10.95
C GLY A 117 15.82 -2.98 11.15
N ASN A 118 14.85 -2.07 11.32
CA ASN A 118 15.11 -0.81 12.01
C ASN A 118 14.83 -0.96 13.51
N ASP A 119 15.22 -2.10 14.09
CA ASP A 119 15.67 -2.15 15.48
C ASP A 119 16.86 -1.18 15.56
N ALA A 120 16.57 0.08 15.87
CA ALA A 120 17.57 0.94 16.44
C ALA A 120 18.00 0.23 17.73
N ASP A 121 19.13 -0.45 17.65
CA ASP A 121 19.91 -1.05 18.73
C ASP A 121 19.82 -0.15 19.98
N GLU A 122 18.87 -0.42 20.88
CA GLU A 122 18.85 0.15 22.23
C GLU A 122 19.69 -0.76 23.13
N GLY A 123 21.01 -0.71 22.93
CA GLY A 123 22.03 -1.26 23.82
C GLY A 123 22.43 -0.32 24.95
#